data_AF-A0A0W0DRW0-F1
#
_entry.id   AF-A0A0W0DRW0-F1
#
_cell.length_a   1.000
_cell.length_b   1.000
_cell.length_c   1.000
_cell.angle_alpha   90.00
_cell.angle_beta   90.00
_cell.angle_gamma   90.00
#
_symmetry.space_group_name_H-M   'P 1'
#
loop_
_entity.id
_entity.type
_entity.pdbx_description
1 polymer ?
#
loop_
_entity_poly.entity_id
_entity_poly.type
_entity_poly.pdbx_seq_one_letter_code
_entity_poly.pdbx_strand_id
1 'polypeptide(L)'
;MSAEVPTFKLVLVGDGGTGKTTFVKRHLTGEFEKKYIATIGVEVHPLAFHTNFGEIKFDVWDTAGQEKFGGLRDGYYINAQCGIIMFDVTSRITYKNVPNWHRDLVRVCENIPIVLCGNKVDVKERKVKAKTITFHRKKNLQYYDISAKSNYNFEKPFLWLARKLAGNPQLEFVASPALAPPEVQVDEQLMQQYQQEMEQATALPLPDEDDADL
;
A
#
# COMPACT_ATOMS: atom_id res chain seq x y z
N MET A 1 13.00 -11.85 30.95
CA MET A 1 12.15 -12.24 29.81
C MET A 1 12.10 -11.04 28.89
N SER A 2 12.62 -11.13 27.67
CA SER A 2 12.45 -10.07 26.68
C SER A 2 10.96 -9.91 26.40
N ALA A 3 10.45 -8.68 26.45
CA ALA A 3 9.08 -8.42 26.05
C ALA A 3 8.87 -8.90 24.61
N GLU A 4 7.77 -9.61 24.36
CA GLU A 4 7.43 -10.09 23.02
C GLU A 4 7.11 -8.89 22.12
N VAL A 5 7.77 -8.80 20.96
CA VAL A 5 7.56 -7.69 20.02
C VAL A 5 6.18 -7.86 19.37
N PRO A 6 5.28 -6.86 19.46
CA PRO A 6 3.97 -6.93 18.83
C PRO A 6 4.12 -7.14 17.33
N THR A 7 3.56 -8.25 16.84
CA THR A 7 3.62 -8.67 15.44
C THR A 7 2.23 -8.68 14.82
N PHE A 8 2.09 -8.03 13.67
CA PHE A 8 0.84 -7.96 12.92
C PHE A 8 0.99 -8.58 11.54
N LYS A 9 0.07 -9.47 11.19
CA LYS A 9 -0.10 -9.98 9.84
C LYS A 9 -0.64 -8.87 8.94
N LEU A 10 0.16 -8.48 7.95
CA LEU A 10 -0.21 -7.54 6.90
C LEU A 10 -0.36 -8.29 5.59
N VAL A 11 -1.51 -8.17 4.92
CA VAL A 11 -1.69 -8.71 3.56
C VAL A 11 -1.48 -7.61 2.53
N LEU A 12 -0.59 -7.88 1.57
CA LEU A 12 -0.28 -6.96 0.49
C LEU A 12 -0.86 -7.52 -0.82
N VAL A 13 -1.87 -6.83 -1.35
CA VAL A 13 -2.68 -7.28 -2.50
C VAL A 13 -2.74 -6.22 -3.60
N GLY A 14 -3.17 -6.63 -4.79
CA GLY A 14 -3.25 -5.78 -5.98
C GLY A 14 -2.74 -6.49 -7.21
N ASP A 15 -3.00 -5.92 -8.39
CA ASP A 15 -2.66 -6.51 -9.68
C ASP A 15 -1.16 -6.85 -9.81
N GLY A 16 -0.85 -7.77 -10.71
CA GLY A 16 0.53 -8.07 -11.08
C GLY A 16 1.22 -6.84 -11.68
N GLY A 17 2.51 -6.65 -11.36
CA GLY A 17 3.30 -5.54 -11.89
C GLY A 17 3.07 -4.17 -11.23
N THR A 18 2.20 -4.07 -10.21
CA THR A 18 1.98 -2.81 -9.47
C THR A 18 3.16 -2.39 -8.60
N GLY A 19 4.05 -3.33 -8.26
CA GLY A 19 5.29 -3.07 -7.50
C GLY A 19 5.26 -3.55 -6.04
N LYS A 20 4.34 -4.45 -5.67
CA LYS A 20 4.21 -5.03 -4.32
C LYS A 20 5.52 -5.63 -3.80
N THR A 21 6.09 -6.59 -4.52
CA THR A 21 7.36 -7.24 -4.16
C THR A 21 8.51 -6.25 -4.05
N THR A 22 8.61 -5.29 -4.99
CA THR A 22 9.63 -4.23 -4.93
C THR A 22 9.45 -3.34 -3.69
N PHE A 23 8.21 -3.02 -3.32
CA PHE A 23 7.90 -2.24 -2.13
C PHE A 23 8.29 -2.98 -0.84
N VAL A 24 8.06 -4.28 -0.76
CA VAL A 24 8.44 -5.11 0.40
C VAL A 24 9.95 -5.30 0.47
N LYS A 25 10.57 -5.79 -0.61
CA LYS A 25 12.02 -6.04 -0.66
C LYS A 25 12.82 -4.80 -0.32
N ARG A 26 12.38 -3.62 -0.77
CA ARG A 26 13.07 -2.38 -0.49
C ARG A 26 12.97 -1.93 0.98
N HIS A 27 11.92 -2.31 1.72
CA HIS A 27 11.93 -2.17 3.19
C HIS A 27 12.86 -3.20 3.86
N LEU A 28 12.99 -4.39 3.28
CA LEU A 28 13.76 -5.50 3.87
C LEU A 28 15.27 -5.34 3.68
N THR A 29 15.72 -5.06 2.45
CA THR A 29 17.14 -5.03 2.08
C THR A 29 17.63 -3.65 1.70
N GLY A 30 16.73 -2.67 1.57
CA GLY A 30 17.04 -1.35 1.03
C GLY A 30 17.18 -1.32 -0.49
N GLU A 31 17.32 -2.46 -1.16
CA GLU A 31 17.64 -2.53 -2.60
C GLU A 31 16.40 -2.41 -3.49
N PHE A 32 16.59 -1.82 -4.67
CA PHE A 32 15.58 -1.77 -5.71
C PHE A 32 15.75 -2.90 -6.72
N GLU A 33 14.79 -3.82 -6.75
CA GLU A 33 14.75 -4.88 -7.75
C GLU A 33 14.21 -4.36 -9.09
N LYS A 34 15.10 -4.23 -10.09
CA LYS A 34 14.74 -3.78 -11.44
C LYS A 34 13.99 -4.82 -12.26
N LYS A 35 14.25 -6.11 -12.00
CA LYS A 35 13.68 -7.21 -12.80
C LYS A 35 12.32 -7.57 -12.24
N TYR A 36 11.29 -7.47 -13.09
CA TYR A 36 9.99 -8.05 -12.74
C TYR A 36 10.07 -9.57 -12.81
N ILE A 37 9.95 -10.21 -11.65
CA ILE A 37 9.71 -11.63 -11.50
C ILE A 37 8.35 -11.75 -10.82
N ALA A 38 7.41 -12.45 -11.44
CA ALA A 38 6.08 -12.61 -10.87
C ALA A 38 6.16 -13.49 -9.62
N THR A 39 5.59 -13.04 -8.51
CA THR A 39 5.40 -13.85 -7.29
C THR A 39 4.53 -15.06 -7.62
N ILE A 40 4.91 -16.22 -7.10
CA ILE A 40 4.13 -17.46 -7.20
C ILE A 40 3.53 -17.71 -5.81
N GLY A 41 2.20 -17.67 -5.68
CA GLY A 41 1.53 -17.82 -4.39
C GLY A 41 1.76 -16.63 -3.45
N VAL A 42 2.45 -16.87 -2.34
CA VAL A 42 2.74 -15.87 -1.30
C VAL A 42 4.17 -16.00 -0.79
N GLU A 43 4.82 -14.86 -0.56
CA GLU A 43 6.06 -14.77 0.21
C GLU A 43 5.81 -13.98 1.50
N VAL A 44 6.33 -14.44 2.62
CA VAL A 44 6.17 -13.76 3.92
C VAL A 44 7.48 -13.11 4.31
N HIS A 45 7.44 -11.80 4.54
CA HIS A 45 8.59 -10.96 4.85
C HIS A 45 8.38 -10.26 6.20
N PRO A 46 9.16 -10.57 7.24
CA PRO A 46 9.10 -9.85 8.51
C PRO A 46 9.76 -8.47 8.36
N LEU A 47 9.00 -7.40 8.60
CA LEU A 47 9.50 -6.02 8.61
C LEU A 47 9.36 -5.42 10.01
N ALA A 48 10.49 -5.06 10.63
CA ALA A 48 10.53 -4.43 11.94
C ALA A 48 10.65 -2.90 11.81
N PHE A 49 9.85 -2.17 12.59
CA PHE A 49 9.85 -0.72 12.66
C PHE A 49 10.05 -0.28 14.11
N HIS A 50 11.00 0.64 14.33
CA HIS A 50 11.28 1.18 15.65
C HIS A 50 10.45 2.45 15.87
N THR A 51 9.62 2.43 16.91
CA THR A 51 8.74 3.54 17.25
C THR A 51 9.18 4.22 18.54
N ASN A 52 8.62 5.41 18.82
CA ASN A 52 8.78 6.09 20.11
C ASN A 52 8.17 5.33 21.31
N PHE A 53 7.49 4.20 21.08
CA PHE A 53 6.92 3.32 22.12
C PHE A 53 7.49 1.90 22.11
N GLY A 54 8.55 1.65 21.33
CA GLY A 54 9.16 0.33 21.17
C GLY A 54 9.04 -0.20 19.74
N GLU A 55 9.50 -1.44 19.53
CA GLU A 55 9.48 -2.08 18.22
C GLU A 55 8.09 -2.63 17.87
N ILE A 56 7.70 -2.53 16.61
CA ILE A 56 6.54 -3.20 16.02
C ILE A 56 7.01 -3.99 14.80
N LYS A 57 6.48 -5.19 14.60
CA LYS A 57 6.77 -6.02 13.43
C LYS A 57 5.52 -6.21 12.56
N PHE A 58 5.68 -6.14 11.26
CA PHE A 58 4.69 -6.59 10.29
C PHE A 58 5.20 -7.86 9.61
N ASP A 59 4.48 -8.98 9.73
CA ASP A 59 4.69 -10.11 8.84
C ASP A 59 3.90 -9.83 7.56
N VAL A 60 4.61 -9.35 6.53
CA VAL A 60 4.02 -8.93 5.26
C VAL A 60 3.87 -10.13 4.34
N TRP A 61 2.63 -10.48 4.03
CA TRP A 61 2.25 -11.51 3.07
C TRP A 61 2.16 -10.86 1.68
N ASP A 62 3.26 -10.90 0.92
CA ASP A 62 3.32 -10.42 -0.46
C ASP A 62 2.65 -11.44 -1.39
N THR A 63 1.46 -11.10 -1.89
CA THR A 63 0.63 -12.02 -2.67
C THR A 63 0.84 -11.87 -4.17
N ALA A 64 0.70 -12.97 -4.91
CA ALA A 64 0.72 -12.96 -6.36
C ALA A 64 -0.47 -12.18 -6.96
N GLY A 65 -0.15 -11.12 -7.69
CA GLY A 65 -1.15 -10.28 -8.38
C GLY A 65 -1.68 -10.84 -9.69
N GLN A 66 -1.18 -11.99 -10.14
CA GLN A 66 -1.48 -12.61 -11.44
C GLN A 66 -2.49 -13.77 -11.36
N GLU A 67 -2.84 -14.22 -10.15
CA GLU A 67 -3.66 -15.42 -10.02
C GLU A 67 -5.08 -15.20 -10.57
N LYS A 68 -5.39 -15.84 -11.69
CA LYS A 68 -6.70 -15.78 -12.34
C LYS A 68 -7.75 -16.68 -11.65
N PHE A 69 -7.36 -17.43 -10.62
CA PHE A 69 -8.17 -18.46 -9.98
C PHE A 69 -8.32 -18.14 -8.49
N GLY A 70 -9.42 -17.48 -8.14
CA GLY A 70 -9.70 -16.90 -6.81
C GLY A 70 -9.92 -17.89 -5.66
N GLY A 71 -9.50 -19.16 -5.77
CA GLY A 71 -9.73 -20.19 -4.73
C GLY A 71 -8.62 -20.29 -3.67
N LEU A 72 -7.35 -20.12 -4.04
CA LEU A 72 -6.21 -20.21 -3.11
C LEU A 72 -5.97 -18.91 -2.32
N ARG A 73 -6.56 -17.79 -2.76
CA ARG A 73 -6.35 -16.45 -2.20
C ARG A 73 -6.97 -16.25 -0.82
N ASP A 74 -8.15 -16.82 -0.58
CA ASP A 74 -8.87 -16.65 0.68
C ASP A 74 -8.04 -17.17 1.86
N GLY A 75 -7.31 -18.27 1.67
CA GLY A 75 -6.41 -18.84 2.68
C GLY A 75 -5.28 -17.89 3.11
N TYR A 76 -4.79 -17.04 2.20
CA TYR A 76 -3.77 -16.05 2.53
C TYR A 76 -4.31 -14.90 3.39
N TYR A 77 -5.61 -14.60 3.29
CA TYR A 77 -6.23 -13.50 4.04
C TYR A 77 -6.55 -13.87 5.48
N ILE A 78 -6.83 -15.14 5.77
CA ILE A 78 -7.24 -15.60 7.12
C ILE A 78 -6.33 -15.01 8.21
N ASN A 79 -6.95 -14.42 9.24
CA ASN A 79 -6.30 -13.77 10.38
C ASN A 79 -5.43 -12.55 10.02
N ALA A 80 -5.59 -11.94 8.85
CA ALA A 80 -4.97 -10.65 8.59
C ALA A 80 -5.45 -9.61 9.60
N GLN A 81 -4.53 -8.83 10.14
CA GLN A 81 -4.84 -7.75 11.09
C GLN A 81 -4.87 -6.39 10.38
N CYS A 82 -4.25 -6.28 9.21
CA CYS A 82 -4.27 -5.09 8.36
C CYS A 82 -3.99 -5.44 6.90
N GLY A 83 -4.26 -4.50 5.99
CA GLY A 83 -4.03 -4.68 4.56
C GLY A 83 -3.45 -3.46 3.84
N ILE A 84 -2.71 -3.72 2.78
CA ILE A 84 -2.34 -2.72 1.78
C ILE A 84 -2.86 -3.20 0.42
N ILE A 85 -3.66 -2.37 -0.24
CA ILE A 85 -4.08 -2.58 -1.62
C ILE A 85 -3.26 -1.65 -2.50
N MET A 86 -2.50 -2.21 -3.44
CA MET A 86 -1.61 -1.43 -4.31
C MET A 86 -2.09 -1.45 -5.76
N PHE A 87 -2.15 -0.27 -6.38
CA PHE A 87 -2.31 -0.10 -7.82
C PHE A 87 -1.16 0.74 -8.41
N ASP A 88 -1.07 0.76 -9.73
CA ASP A 88 -0.07 1.50 -10.49
C ASP A 88 -0.71 2.75 -11.12
N VAL A 89 -0.20 3.94 -10.78
CA VAL A 89 -0.77 5.21 -11.30
C VAL A 89 -0.58 5.37 -12.81
N THR A 90 0.28 4.58 -13.44
CA THR A 90 0.51 4.54 -14.89
C THR A 90 -0.42 3.56 -15.61
N SER A 91 -1.23 2.79 -14.88
CA SER A 91 -2.08 1.74 -15.43
C SER A 91 -3.51 1.78 -14.88
N ARG A 92 -4.44 2.33 -15.66
CA ARG A 92 -5.86 2.51 -15.26
C ARG A 92 -6.54 1.20 -14.86
N ILE A 93 -6.22 0.10 -15.53
CA ILE A 93 -6.82 -1.20 -15.24
C ILE A 93 -6.54 -1.66 -13.80
N THR A 94 -5.34 -1.36 -13.28
CA THR A 94 -4.97 -1.75 -11.91
C THR A 94 -5.79 -1.01 -10.86
N TYR A 95 -6.18 0.24 -11.14
CA TYR A 95 -7.10 0.99 -10.29
C TYR A 95 -8.53 0.47 -10.41
N LYS A 96 -9.00 0.17 -11.64
CA LYS A 96 -10.33 -0.42 -11.88
C LYS A 96 -10.53 -1.74 -11.14
N ASN A 97 -9.45 -2.49 -10.89
CA ASN A 97 -9.49 -3.76 -10.16
C ASN A 97 -9.43 -3.62 -8.63
N VAL A 98 -9.11 -2.44 -8.07
CA VAL A 98 -9.06 -2.20 -6.61
C VAL A 98 -10.35 -2.64 -5.88
N PRO A 99 -11.57 -2.36 -6.38
CA PRO A 99 -12.80 -2.82 -5.74
C PRO A 99 -12.90 -4.34 -5.60
N ASN A 100 -12.37 -5.10 -6.57
CA ASN A 100 -12.36 -6.56 -6.51
C ASN A 100 -11.41 -7.04 -5.40
N TRP A 101 -10.19 -6.52 -5.35
CA TRP A 101 -9.22 -6.84 -4.29
C TRP A 101 -9.75 -6.50 -2.90
N HIS A 102 -10.39 -5.34 -2.77
CA HIS A 102 -11.02 -4.94 -1.52
C HIS A 102 -12.15 -5.89 -1.14
N ARG A 103 -13.07 -6.21 -2.06
CA ARG A 103 -14.19 -7.12 -1.82
C ARG A 103 -13.69 -8.49 -1.33
N ASP A 104 -12.70 -9.04 -2.01
CA ASP A 104 -12.17 -10.37 -1.70
C ASP A 104 -11.46 -10.36 -0.31
N LEU A 105 -10.73 -9.28 0.02
CA LEU A 105 -10.11 -9.11 1.33
C LEU A 105 -11.14 -8.99 2.46
N VAL A 106 -12.12 -8.09 2.34
CA VAL A 106 -13.11 -7.84 3.41
C VAL A 106 -14.10 -8.99 3.58
N ARG A 107 -14.25 -9.85 2.58
CA ARG A 107 -15.02 -11.10 2.69
C ARG A 107 -14.41 -12.07 3.70
N VAL A 108 -13.08 -12.06 3.85
CA VAL A 108 -12.36 -12.95 4.79
C VAL A 108 -12.03 -12.23 6.10
N CYS A 109 -11.70 -10.94 6.04
CA CYS A 109 -11.32 -10.14 7.20
C CYS A 109 -12.15 -8.85 7.27
N GLU A 110 -13.20 -8.89 8.08
CA GLU A 110 -14.04 -7.72 8.33
C GLU A 110 -13.33 -6.71 9.25
N ASN A 111 -13.56 -5.42 8.99
CA ASN A 111 -13.16 -4.30 9.87
C ASN A 111 -11.66 -4.15 10.17
N ILE A 112 -10.76 -4.68 9.33
CA ILE A 112 -9.32 -4.43 9.46
C ILE A 112 -8.91 -3.08 8.85
N PRO A 113 -7.92 -2.37 9.41
CA PRO A 113 -7.37 -1.16 8.80
C PRO A 113 -6.71 -1.50 7.45
N ILE A 114 -7.12 -0.77 6.41
CA ILE A 114 -6.60 -0.95 5.04
C ILE A 114 -6.10 0.39 4.49
N VAL A 115 -4.93 0.37 3.87
CA VAL A 115 -4.35 1.49 3.12
C VAL A 115 -4.40 1.19 1.63
N LEU A 116 -4.87 2.16 0.84
CA LEU A 116 -4.80 2.17 -0.60
C LEU A 116 -3.54 2.94 -1.05
N CYS A 117 -2.68 2.29 -1.84
CA CYS A 117 -1.44 2.89 -2.33
C CYS A 117 -1.45 3.01 -3.86
N GLY A 118 -1.27 4.23 -4.36
CA GLY A 118 -0.97 4.49 -5.77
C GLY A 118 0.53 4.55 -5.99
N ASN A 119 1.12 3.47 -6.52
CA ASN A 119 2.55 3.37 -6.73
C ASN A 119 3.01 3.93 -8.10
N LYS A 120 4.32 4.18 -8.23
CA LYS A 120 5.02 4.66 -9.43
C LYS A 120 4.74 6.12 -9.78
N VAL A 121 4.53 6.97 -8.77
CA VAL A 121 4.33 8.41 -8.99
C VAL A 121 5.56 9.14 -9.53
N ASP A 122 6.74 8.50 -9.48
CA ASP A 122 7.95 8.97 -10.15
C ASP A 122 7.84 9.00 -11.68
N VAL A 123 6.88 8.28 -12.26
CA VAL A 123 6.63 8.29 -13.71
C VAL A 123 5.77 9.49 -14.08
N LYS A 124 6.32 10.38 -14.93
CA LYS A 124 5.64 11.61 -15.38
C LYS A 124 4.30 11.35 -16.08
N GLU A 125 4.18 10.26 -16.85
CA GLU A 125 2.96 9.89 -17.57
C GLU A 125 1.92 9.20 -16.64
N ARG A 126 1.47 9.92 -15.61
CA ARG A 126 0.42 9.47 -14.69
C ARG A 126 -0.92 9.34 -15.43
N LYS A 127 -1.49 8.13 -15.50
CA LYS A 127 -2.76 7.82 -16.19
C LYS A 127 -3.97 7.80 -15.26
N VAL A 128 -3.78 7.53 -13.96
CA VAL A 128 -4.79 7.58 -12.91
C VAL A 128 -4.61 8.87 -12.13
N LYS A 129 -5.50 9.84 -12.35
CA LYS A 129 -5.40 11.20 -11.77
C LYS A 129 -6.10 11.29 -10.43
N ALA A 130 -5.75 12.28 -9.62
CA ALA A 130 -6.33 12.50 -8.30
C ALA A 130 -7.87 12.43 -8.28
N LYS A 131 -8.52 13.12 -9.21
CA LYS A 131 -9.98 13.16 -9.38
C LYS A 131 -10.63 11.78 -9.60
N THR A 132 -9.90 10.83 -10.19
CA THR A 132 -10.39 9.46 -10.42
C THR A 132 -10.25 8.56 -9.19
N ILE A 133 -9.41 8.94 -8.22
CA ILE A 133 -9.08 8.11 -7.07
C ILE A 133 -10.09 8.37 -5.96
N THR A 134 -11.31 7.84 -6.09
CA THR A 134 -12.41 8.09 -5.13
C THR A 134 -12.72 6.89 -4.24
N PHE A 135 -12.27 5.69 -4.59
CA PHE A 135 -12.59 4.44 -3.88
C PHE A 135 -12.27 4.48 -2.38
N HIS A 136 -11.14 5.09 -2.00
CA HIS A 136 -10.73 5.20 -0.60
C HIS A 136 -11.76 5.97 0.24
N ARG A 137 -12.36 7.04 -0.31
CA ARG A 137 -13.43 7.79 0.38
C ARG A 137 -14.72 6.96 0.49
N LYS A 138 -15.09 6.23 -0.57
CA LYS A 138 -16.27 5.34 -0.58
C LYS A 138 -16.18 4.22 0.47
N LYS A 139 -14.97 3.76 0.81
CA LYS A 139 -14.73 2.68 1.77
C LYS A 139 -14.03 3.11 3.06
N ASN A 140 -13.88 4.42 3.29
CA ASN A 140 -13.18 4.99 4.45
C ASN A 140 -11.76 4.44 4.67
N LEU A 141 -11.00 4.30 3.58
CA LEU A 141 -9.61 3.86 3.58
C LEU A 141 -8.67 5.06 3.56
N GLN A 142 -7.47 4.90 4.12
CA GLN A 142 -6.40 5.85 3.91
C GLN A 142 -5.81 5.70 2.52
N TYR A 143 -5.47 6.80 1.86
CA TYR A 143 -4.76 6.80 0.57
C TYR A 143 -3.37 7.43 0.70
N TYR A 144 -2.39 6.87 0.00
CA TYR A 144 -1.09 7.49 -0.25
C TYR A 144 -0.62 7.30 -1.70
N ASP A 145 -0.15 8.39 -2.29
CA ASP A 145 0.77 8.34 -3.42
C ASP A 145 2.13 7.88 -2.92
N ILE A 146 2.70 6.83 -3.53
CA ILE A 146 4.01 6.28 -3.17
C ILE A 146 4.89 6.05 -4.40
N SER A 147 6.20 6.00 -4.20
CA SER A 147 7.11 5.42 -5.19
C SER A 147 8.12 4.51 -4.51
N ALA A 148 7.98 3.21 -4.80
CA ALA A 148 8.99 2.23 -4.44
C ALA A 148 10.33 2.44 -5.16
N LYS A 149 10.42 3.34 -6.16
CA LYS A 149 11.68 3.65 -6.87
C LYS A 149 12.44 4.82 -6.24
N SER A 150 11.72 5.82 -5.71
CA SER A 150 12.32 7.03 -5.14
C SER A 150 12.26 7.11 -3.60
N ASN A 151 11.69 6.11 -2.92
CA ASN A 151 11.35 6.16 -1.49
C ASN A 151 10.27 7.19 -1.12
N TYR A 152 9.57 7.78 -2.10
CA TYR A 152 8.54 8.78 -1.81
C TYR A 152 7.38 8.17 -1.01
N ASN A 153 7.06 8.76 0.15
CA ASN A 153 6.02 8.35 1.10
C ASN A 153 6.09 6.87 1.53
N PHE A 154 7.27 6.25 1.42
CA PHE A 154 7.44 4.81 1.52
C PHE A 154 6.98 4.20 2.85
N GLU A 155 7.21 4.91 3.96
CA GLU A 155 6.87 4.47 5.31
C GLU A 155 5.44 4.84 5.74
N LYS A 156 4.79 5.79 5.04
CA LYS A 156 3.47 6.33 5.46
C LYS A 156 2.39 5.25 5.60
N PRO A 157 2.28 4.25 4.70
CA PRO A 157 1.32 3.16 4.87
C PRO A 157 1.52 2.40 6.19
N PHE A 158 2.77 2.04 6.51
CA PHE A 158 3.11 1.30 7.73
C PHE A 158 2.87 2.13 8.98
N LEU A 159 3.25 3.41 8.97
CA LEU A 159 3.04 4.30 10.09
C LEU A 159 1.55 4.49 10.41
N TRP A 160 0.72 4.70 9.38
CA TRP A 160 -0.72 4.82 9.56
C TRP A 160 -1.34 3.53 10.11
N LEU A 161 -0.94 2.38 9.58
CA LEU A 161 -1.38 1.07 10.08
C LEU A 161 -0.95 0.84 11.52
N ALA A 162 0.30 1.14 11.87
CA ALA A 162 0.82 1.03 13.23
C ALA A 162 0.01 1.88 14.22
N ARG A 163 -0.29 3.14 13.87
CA ARG A 163 -1.15 4.02 14.68
C ARG A 163 -2.54 3.45 14.90
N LYS A 164 -3.15 2.89 13.85
CA LYS A 164 -4.50 2.29 13.93
C LYS A 164 -4.51 1.03 14.77
N LEU A 165 -3.54 0.13 14.57
CA LEU A 165 -3.43 -1.14 15.29
C LEU A 165 -3.07 -0.94 16.76
N ALA A 166 -2.19 0.02 17.07
CA ALA A 166 -1.83 0.35 18.44
C ALA A 166 -2.85 1.27 19.15
N GLY A 167 -3.85 1.80 18.43
CA GLY A 167 -4.79 2.79 18.97
C GLY A 167 -4.13 4.10 19.42
N ASN A 168 -2.94 4.42 18.89
CA ASN A 168 -2.14 5.56 19.33
C ASN A 168 -1.77 6.47 18.15
N PRO A 169 -2.45 7.63 17.99
CA PRO A 169 -2.14 8.59 16.93
C PRO A 169 -0.76 9.25 17.04
N GLN A 170 -0.15 9.27 18.23
CA GLN A 170 1.16 9.89 18.50
C GLN A 170 2.34 8.96 18.23
N LEU A 171 2.08 7.75 17.73
CA LEU A 171 3.12 6.82 17.34
C LEU A 171 3.87 7.38 16.13
N GLU A 172 5.20 7.46 16.26
CA GLU A 172 6.14 7.93 15.25
C GLU A 172 7.27 6.91 15.09
N PHE A 173 7.79 6.76 13.87
CA PHE A 173 9.02 6.00 13.64
C PHE A 173 10.23 6.85 14.06
N VAL A 174 11.10 6.27 14.89
CA VAL A 174 12.27 6.98 15.47
C VAL A 174 13.59 6.62 14.79
N ALA A 175 13.58 5.59 13.94
CA ALA A 175 14.70 5.22 13.10
C ALA A 175 14.21 5.07 11.67
N SER A 176 14.90 5.70 10.72
CA SER A 176 14.66 5.42 9.32
C SER A 176 15.18 4.01 9.00
N PRO A 177 14.44 3.20 8.22
CA PRO A 177 14.95 1.96 7.69
C PRO A 177 16.23 2.24 6.92
N ALA A 178 17.17 1.28 6.94
CA ALA A 178 18.39 1.36 6.15
C ALA A 178 18.06 1.18 4.65
N LEU A 179 17.48 2.22 4.04
CA LEU A 179 17.12 2.24 2.63
C LEU A 179 18.36 2.57 1.80
N ALA A 180 18.57 1.86 0.70
CA ALA A 180 19.56 2.29 -0.27
C ALA A 180 19.15 3.65 -0.87
N PRO A 181 20.11 4.45 -1.36
CA PRO A 181 19.82 5.70 -2.03
C PRO A 181 18.80 5.50 -3.16
N PRO A 182 17.89 6.47 -3.37
CA PRO A 182 16.88 6.33 -4.40
C PRO A 182 17.51 6.26 -5.80
N GLU A 183 17.03 5.33 -6.64
CA GLU A 183 17.48 5.25 -8.05
C GLU A 183 17.06 6.46 -8.87
N VAL A 184 15.98 7.12 -8.45
CA VAL A 184 15.41 8.30 -9.10
C VAL A 184 14.98 9.27 -8.03
N GLN A 185 15.35 10.53 -8.21
CA GLN A 185 14.78 11.62 -7.40
C GLN A 185 13.41 11.97 -7.97
N VAL A 186 12.42 12.04 -7.08
CA VAL A 186 11.11 12.60 -7.44
C VAL A 186 11.26 14.12 -7.56
N ASP A 187 10.58 14.68 -8.56
CA ASP A 187 10.44 16.12 -8.71
C ASP A 187 9.54 16.64 -7.58
N GLU A 188 10.11 17.41 -6.65
CA GLU A 188 9.40 17.92 -5.48
C GLU A 188 8.23 18.81 -5.85
N GLN A 189 8.36 19.63 -6.90
CA GLN A 189 7.27 20.50 -7.35
C GLN A 189 6.11 19.67 -7.89
N LEU A 190 6.43 18.62 -8.64
CA LEU A 190 5.43 17.68 -9.14
C LEU A 190 4.72 16.93 -8.00
N MET A 191 5.44 16.51 -6.96
CA MET A 191 4.85 15.84 -5.80
C MET A 191 3.93 16.78 -5.01
N GLN A 192 4.35 18.04 -4.82
CA GLN A 192 3.50 19.06 -4.20
C GLN A 192 2.23 19.31 -5.01
N GLN A 193 2.34 19.37 -6.35
CA GLN A 193 1.19 19.48 -7.24
C GLN A 193 0.24 18.29 -7.06
N TYR A 194 0.74 17.05 -7.08
CA TYR A 194 -0.09 15.86 -6.87
C TYR A 194 -0.79 15.86 -5.51
N GLN A 195 -0.12 16.31 -4.46
CA GLN A 195 -0.72 16.45 -3.15
C GLN A 195 -1.87 17.47 -3.16
N GLN A 196 -1.66 18.65 -3.75
CA GLN A 196 -2.69 19.68 -3.87
C GLN A 196 -3.89 19.20 -4.70
N GLU A 197 -3.64 18.49 -5.82
CA GLU A 197 -4.69 17.90 -6.64
C GLU A 197 -5.51 16.86 -5.86
N MET A 198 -4.87 16.04 -5.02
CA MET A 198 -5.55 15.08 -4.14
C MET A 198 -6.38 15.76 -3.05
N GLU A 199 -5.88 16.83 -2.44
CA GLU A 199 -6.61 17.61 -1.43
C GLU A 199 -7.85 18.26 -2.06
N GLN A 200 -7.71 18.87 -3.24
CA GLN A 200 -8.83 19.42 -4.00
C GLN A 200 -9.85 18.36 -4.39
N ALA A 201 -9.40 17.19 -4.86
CA ALA A 201 -10.30 16.08 -5.21
C ALA A 201 -11.06 15.52 -4.00
N THR A 202 -10.45 15.54 -2.82
CA THR A 202 -11.09 15.13 -1.57
C THR A 202 -12.19 16.09 -1.13
N ALA A 203 -12.05 17.39 -1.45
CA ALA A 203 -13.05 18.41 -1.16
C ALA A 203 -14.28 18.37 -2.09
N LEU A 204 -14.19 17.69 -3.24
CA LEU A 204 -15.32 17.52 -4.16
C LEU A 204 -16.31 16.47 -3.66
N PRO A 205 -17.61 16.57 -3.98
CA PRO A 205 -18.57 15.49 -3.76
C PRO A 205 -18.11 14.19 -4.44
N LEU A 206 -18.50 13.05 -3.87
CA LEU A 206 -18.28 11.78 -4.55
C LEU A 206 -19.22 11.71 -5.77
N PRO A 207 -18.75 11.19 -6.92
CA PRO A 207 -19.63 10.93 -8.04
C PRO A 207 -20.67 9.88 -7.65
N ASP A 208 -21.90 10.05 -8.15
CA ASP A 208 -23.02 9.15 -7.93
C ASP A 208 -22.65 7.72 -8.36
N GLU A 209 -23.22 6.70 -7.69
CA GLU A 209 -22.85 5.30 -7.94
C GLU A 209 -23.15 4.85 -9.38
N ASP A 210 -24.11 5.49 -10.05
CA ASP A 210 -24.54 5.16 -11.41
C ASP A 210 -23.56 5.61 -12.51
N ASP A 211 -22.62 6.52 -12.21
CA ASP A 211 -21.61 7.00 -13.18
C ASP A 211 -20.36 6.09 -13.25
N ALA A 212 -20.28 5.04 -12.42
CA ALA A 212 -19.08 4.19 -12.31
C ALA A 212 -18.98 3.10 -13.39
N ASP A 213 -20.04 2.89 -14.17
CA ASP A 213 -20.14 1.85 -15.21
C ASP A 213 -20.14 2.39 -16.66
N LEU A 214 -19.92 3.69 -16.86
CA LEU A 214 -19.71 4.33 -18.17
C LEU A 214 -18.21 4.60 -18.45
#